data_AF-A0A8H5IRA4-F1
#
_entry.id   AF-A0A8H5IRA4-F1
#
_cell.length_a   1.000
_cell.length_b   1.000
_cell.length_c   1.000
_cell.angle_alpha   90.00
_cell.angle_beta   90.00
_cell.angle_gamma   90.00
#
_symmetry.space_group_name_H-M   'P 1'
#
loop_
_entity.id
_entity.type
_entity.pdbx_description
1 polymer ?
#
loop_
_entity_poly.entity_id
_entity_poly.type
_entity_poly.pdbx_seq_one_letter_code
_entity_poly.pdbx_strand_id
1 'polypeptide(L)'
;MRFSIAAASTALLALAEARITGIKVPKEIAAGEPFEAIIVRENYIQSVFDSSIVFGYAPEAQYPGTIGQIADSFALGKAESNKVEPLKKKLTIPEGAKGKGLITAALFSIYGASGSPTISEYNVTVTFGDKTSDEYASSS
;
A
#
# COMPACT_ATOMS: atom_id res chain seq x y z
N MET A 1 -8.14 -0.83 59.92
CA MET A 1 -7.66 -1.49 58.69
C MET A 1 -7.20 -0.40 57.75
N ARG A 2 -5.91 -0.36 57.41
CA ARG A 2 -5.34 0.67 56.53
C ARG A 2 -5.52 0.19 55.10
N PHE A 3 -6.36 0.88 54.33
CA PHE A 3 -6.62 0.54 52.94
C PHE A 3 -5.36 0.79 52.12
N SER A 4 -4.71 -0.28 51.68
CA SER A 4 -3.64 -0.22 50.68
C SER A 4 -4.24 0.27 49.36
N ILE A 5 -3.87 1.46 48.93
CA ILE A 5 -4.15 1.96 47.58
C ILE A 5 -3.22 1.18 46.64
N ALA A 6 -3.73 0.08 46.08
CA ALA A 6 -3.04 -0.63 45.03
C ALA A 6 -2.98 0.28 43.80
N ALA A 7 -1.76 0.64 43.39
CA ALA A 7 -1.50 1.39 42.18
C ALA A 7 -2.01 0.61 40.97
N ALA A 8 -3.11 1.06 40.36
CA ALA A 8 -3.55 0.60 39.05
C ALA A 8 -2.58 1.15 38.00
N SER A 9 -1.48 0.43 37.77
CA SER A 9 -0.65 0.62 36.60
C SER A 9 -1.38 0.01 35.41
N THR A 10 -2.29 0.79 34.81
CA THR A 10 -2.81 0.47 33.47
C THR A 10 -1.63 0.54 32.52
N ALA A 11 -1.09 -0.62 32.14
CA ALA A 11 -0.14 -0.72 31.05
C ALA A 11 -0.82 -0.12 29.81
N LEU A 12 -0.41 1.08 29.40
CA LEU A 12 -0.72 1.58 28.07
C LEU A 12 -0.02 0.63 27.10
N LEU A 13 -0.77 -0.35 26.60
CA LEU A 13 -0.43 -1.02 25.36
C LEU A 13 -0.39 0.09 24.32
N ALA A 14 0.80 0.55 23.96
CA ALA A 14 0.97 1.41 22.79
C ALA A 14 0.45 0.59 21.60
N LEU A 15 -0.77 0.91 21.15
CA LEU A 15 -1.26 0.40 19.89
C LEU A 15 -0.26 0.89 18.84
N ALA A 16 0.39 -0.03 18.14
CA ALA A 16 1.27 0.33 17.05
C ALA A 16 0.41 0.99 15.98
N GLU A 17 0.48 2.31 15.90
CA GLU A 17 -0.14 3.09 14.83
C GLU A 17 0.80 3.08 13.64
N ALA A 18 0.26 2.82 12.45
CA ALA A 18 1.05 2.67 11.24
C ALA A 18 0.26 3.18 10.04
N ARG A 19 0.98 3.65 9.03
CA ARG A 19 0.41 4.16 7.78
C ARG A 19 1.06 3.48 6.59
N ILE A 20 0.34 3.47 5.47
CA ILE A 20 0.91 3.09 4.18
C ILE A 20 1.70 4.30 3.62
N THR A 21 2.92 4.03 3.14
CA THR A 21 3.79 5.05 2.56
C THR A 21 4.23 4.79 1.14
N GLY A 22 3.89 3.62 0.59
CA GLY A 22 4.23 3.33 -0.79
C GLY A 22 3.91 1.91 -1.21
N ILE A 23 4.36 1.59 -2.41
CA ILE A 23 4.26 0.26 -3.01
C ILE A 23 5.62 -0.21 -3.50
N LYS A 24 5.82 -1.52 -3.52
CA LYS A 24 6.92 -2.17 -4.23
C LYS A 24 6.36 -3.23 -5.15
N VAL A 25 6.94 -3.33 -6.33
CA VAL A 25 6.60 -4.34 -7.33
C VAL A 25 7.88 -4.87 -7.99
N PRO A 26 7.85 -6.06 -8.60
CA PRO A 26 8.95 -6.55 -9.41
C PRO A 26 9.38 -5.53 -10.47
N LYS A 27 10.69 -5.39 -10.69
CA LYS A 27 11.26 -4.51 -11.73
C LYS A 27 10.87 -4.94 -13.14
N GLU A 28 10.70 -6.24 -13.33
CA GLU A 28 10.21 -6.86 -14.56
C GLU A 28 8.96 -7.69 -14.21
N ILE A 29 7.91 -7.56 -15.00
CA ILE A 29 6.61 -8.22 -14.79
C ILE A 29 6.23 -8.95 -16.07
N ALA A 30 5.95 -10.26 -15.96
CA ALA A 30 5.31 -11.01 -17.03
C ALA A 30 3.81 -10.69 -17.08
N ALA A 31 3.38 -10.02 -18.15
CA ALA A 31 1.96 -9.75 -18.37
C ALA A 31 1.18 -11.06 -18.58
N GLY A 32 -0.02 -11.16 -18.01
CA GLY A 32 -0.83 -12.38 -17.99
C GLY A 32 -0.57 -13.28 -16.77
N GLU A 33 0.54 -13.09 -16.06
CA GLU A 33 0.89 -13.89 -14.88
C GLU A 33 0.69 -13.11 -13.56
N PRO A 34 0.30 -13.78 -12.47
CA PRO A 34 0.19 -13.14 -11.18
C PRO A 34 1.57 -12.85 -10.57
N PHE A 35 1.73 -11.66 -10.00
CA PHE A 35 2.90 -11.26 -9.25
C PHE A 35 2.52 -10.67 -7.88
N GLU A 36 3.48 -10.58 -6.98
CA GLU A 36 3.27 -10.01 -5.65
C GLU A 36 3.62 -8.52 -5.63
N ALA A 37 2.65 -7.69 -5.25
CA ALA A 37 2.87 -6.30 -4.89
C ALA A 37 2.94 -6.17 -3.37
N ILE A 38 3.92 -5.41 -2.88
CA ILE A 38 4.14 -5.17 -1.47
C ILE A 38 3.73 -3.74 -1.16
N ILE A 39 2.70 -3.58 -0.34
CA ILE A 39 2.29 -2.30 0.24
C ILE A 39 3.20 -2.03 1.43
N VAL A 40 3.96 -0.94 1.34
CA VAL A 40 4.95 -0.52 2.34
C VAL A 40 4.23 0.22 3.45
N ARG A 41 4.53 -0.19 4.69
CA ARG A 41 3.97 0.40 5.90
C ARG A 41 5.08 0.81 6.85
N GLU A 42 4.82 1.85 7.62
CA GLU A 42 5.73 2.34 8.65
C GLU A 42 4.96 2.79 9.90
N ASN A 43 5.66 2.84 11.03
CA ASN A 43 5.11 3.39 12.26
C ASN A 43 4.73 4.87 12.06
N TYR A 44 3.62 5.25 12.67
CA TYR A 44 3.10 6.60 12.60
C TYR A 44 2.52 7.02 13.95
N ILE A 45 2.55 8.33 14.26
CA ILE A 45 2.15 8.85 15.59
C ILE A 45 0.63 9.05 15.74
N GLN A 46 -0.14 8.78 14.69
CA GLN A 46 -1.60 8.91 14.70
C GLN A 46 -2.25 7.69 14.07
N SER A 47 -3.46 7.35 14.53
CA SER A 47 -4.27 6.30 13.91
C SER A 47 -4.62 6.65 12.47
N VAL A 48 -4.46 5.68 11.56
CA VAL A 48 -4.88 5.79 10.16
C VAL A 48 -5.91 4.70 9.85
N PHE A 49 -7.00 5.07 9.20
CA PHE A 49 -7.94 4.11 8.62
C PHE A 49 -7.72 4.06 7.11
N ASP A 50 -7.04 3.01 6.66
CA ASP A 50 -6.83 2.75 5.24
C ASP A 50 -8.08 2.06 4.70
N SER A 51 -8.83 2.76 3.84
CA SER A 51 -10.13 2.26 3.36
C SER A 51 -9.93 1.30 2.19
N SER A 52 -9.24 1.77 1.16
CA SER A 52 -9.08 1.04 -0.10
C SER A 52 -7.85 1.48 -0.85
N ILE A 53 -7.27 0.57 -1.63
CA ILE A 53 -6.21 0.87 -2.59
C ILE A 53 -6.59 0.33 -3.96
N VAL A 54 -6.45 1.16 -4.99
CA VAL A 54 -6.68 0.78 -6.39
C VAL A 54 -5.33 0.76 -7.09
N PHE A 55 -5.01 -0.35 -7.75
CA PHE A 55 -3.82 -0.49 -8.56
C PHE A 55 -4.16 -0.30 -10.03
N GLY A 56 -3.27 0.37 -10.75
CA GLY A 56 -3.32 0.46 -12.20
C GLY A 56 -1.98 0.27 -12.86
N TYR A 57 -2.00 0.33 -14.17
CA TYR A 57 -0.83 0.22 -15.01
C TYR A 57 -0.97 1.12 -16.23
N ALA A 58 0.18 1.54 -16.75
CA ALA A 58 0.25 2.49 -17.85
C ALA A 58 1.55 2.36 -18.63
N PRO A 59 1.60 2.87 -19.87
CA PRO A 59 2.86 3.24 -20.52
C PRO A 59 3.64 4.27 -19.68
N GLU A 60 4.96 4.36 -19.89
CA GLU A 60 5.85 5.29 -19.16
C GLU A 60 5.41 6.76 -19.32
N ALA A 61 4.93 7.13 -20.52
CA ALA A 61 4.37 8.45 -20.78
C ALA A 61 2.91 8.51 -20.35
N GLN A 62 2.67 8.99 -19.12
CA GLN A 62 1.33 9.20 -18.58
C GLN A 62 1.19 10.60 -17.94
N TYR A 63 -0.03 11.14 -17.94
CA TYR A 63 -0.35 12.37 -17.23
C TYR A 63 -0.13 12.18 -15.72
N PRO A 64 0.59 13.09 -15.05
CA PRO A 64 0.77 13.05 -13.60
C PRO A 64 -0.57 12.98 -12.85
N GLY A 65 -0.59 12.20 -11.77
CA GLY A 65 -1.78 12.02 -10.93
C GLY A 65 -2.90 11.20 -11.56
N THR A 66 -2.55 10.29 -12.49
CA THR A 66 -3.53 9.37 -13.08
C THR A 66 -3.11 7.92 -12.83
N ILE A 67 -4.12 7.06 -12.69
CA ILE A 67 -3.93 5.61 -12.47
C ILE A 67 -3.66 4.86 -13.78
N GLY A 68 -4.11 5.38 -14.92
CA GLY A 68 -4.04 4.65 -16.18
C GLY A 68 -5.13 3.58 -16.26
N GLN A 69 -4.78 2.39 -16.73
CA GLN A 69 -5.71 1.25 -16.80
C GLN A 69 -5.79 0.57 -15.43
N ILE A 70 -7.00 0.23 -14.98
CA ILE A 70 -7.20 -0.41 -13.68
C ILE A 70 -6.77 -1.88 -13.77
N ALA A 71 -5.86 -2.29 -12.87
CA ALA A 71 -5.45 -3.69 -12.72
C ALA A 71 -6.33 -4.40 -11.70
N ASP A 72 -6.47 -3.82 -10.50
CA ASP A 72 -7.25 -4.41 -9.41
C ASP A 72 -7.57 -3.36 -8.34
N SER A 73 -8.44 -3.71 -7.40
CA SER A 73 -8.76 -2.91 -6.22
C SER A 73 -8.92 -3.77 -4.98
N PHE A 74 -8.40 -3.29 -3.85
CA PHE A 74 -8.48 -3.99 -2.58
C PHE A 74 -9.15 -3.14 -1.52
N ALA A 75 -10.19 -3.71 -0.90
CA ALA A 75 -10.68 -3.22 0.39
C ALA A 75 -9.65 -3.56 1.47
N LEU A 76 -9.27 -2.55 2.26
CA LEU A 76 -8.33 -2.67 3.36
C LEU A 76 -9.11 -2.67 4.68
N GLY A 77 -9.77 -1.54 4.95
CA GLY A 77 -10.60 -1.32 6.13
C GLY A 77 -9.86 -1.53 7.45
N LYS A 78 -10.64 -1.75 8.52
CA LYS A 78 -10.09 -1.92 9.89
C LYS A 78 -9.13 -3.11 9.98
N ALA A 79 -9.34 -4.14 9.17
CA ALA A 79 -8.53 -5.35 9.19
C ALA A 79 -7.07 -5.10 8.76
N GLU A 80 -6.82 -4.09 7.93
CA GLU A 80 -5.49 -3.81 7.36
C GLU A 80 -4.89 -2.48 7.84
N SER A 81 -5.64 -1.71 8.61
CA SER A 81 -5.24 -0.41 9.16
C SER A 81 -4.32 -0.56 10.37
N ASN A 82 -3.39 0.38 10.59
CA ASN A 82 -2.49 0.44 11.75
C ASN A 82 -1.70 -0.85 11.99
N LYS A 83 -1.12 -1.42 10.92
CA LYS A 83 -0.22 -2.57 10.99
C LYS A 83 1.13 -2.18 10.42
N VAL A 84 2.22 -2.52 11.09
CA VAL A 84 3.56 -2.19 10.62
C VAL A 84 4.08 -3.23 9.62
N GLU A 85 3.51 -4.44 9.62
CA GLU A 85 3.93 -5.51 8.75
C GLU A 85 3.60 -5.18 7.28
N PRO A 86 4.54 -5.42 6.35
CA PRO A 86 4.28 -5.25 4.93
C PRO A 86 3.08 -6.09 4.48
N LEU A 87 2.18 -5.49 3.69
CA LEU A 87 1.02 -6.19 3.15
C LEU A 87 1.30 -6.63 1.72
N LYS A 88 1.20 -7.93 1.48
CA LYS A 88 1.36 -8.54 0.17
C LYS A 88 0.00 -8.72 -0.49
N LYS A 89 -0.14 -8.26 -1.72
CA LYS A 89 -1.31 -8.47 -2.57
C LYS A 89 -0.87 -9.09 -3.89
N LYS A 90 -1.65 -10.04 -4.38
CA LYS A 90 -1.44 -10.61 -5.71
C LYS A 90 -2.11 -9.70 -6.74
N LEU A 91 -1.36 -9.31 -7.76
CA LEU A 91 -1.83 -8.53 -8.89
C LEU A 91 -1.59 -9.31 -10.18
N THR A 92 -2.35 -8.99 -11.22
CA THR A 92 -2.12 -9.51 -12.56
C THR A 92 -2.32 -8.37 -13.53
N ILE A 93 -1.31 -8.09 -14.35
CA ILE A 93 -1.48 -7.15 -15.46
C ILE A 93 -2.01 -7.95 -16.65
N PRO A 94 -3.09 -7.51 -17.32
CA PRO A 94 -3.60 -8.18 -18.50
C PRO A 94 -2.54 -8.38 -19.58
N GLU A 95 -2.67 -9.45 -20.36
CA GLU A 95 -1.80 -9.70 -21.51
C GLU A 95 -1.78 -8.51 -22.47
N GLY A 96 -0.65 -8.32 -23.16
CA GLY A 96 -0.47 -7.28 -24.17
C GLY A 96 0.31 -6.05 -23.69
N ALA A 97 0.48 -5.85 -22.38
CA ALA A 97 1.42 -4.86 -21.85
C ALA A 97 2.86 -5.29 -22.17
N LYS A 98 3.65 -4.40 -22.78
CA LYS A 98 5.05 -4.66 -23.17
C LYS A 98 5.92 -3.41 -23.04
N GLY A 99 7.21 -3.63 -22.74
CA GLY A 99 8.21 -2.56 -22.66
C GLY A 99 8.13 -1.77 -21.36
N LYS A 100 8.74 -0.58 -21.34
CA LYS A 100 8.74 0.29 -20.16
C LYS A 100 7.34 0.81 -19.85
N GLY A 101 6.98 0.77 -18.57
CA GLY A 101 5.70 1.25 -18.09
C GLY A 101 5.72 1.61 -16.61
N LEU A 102 4.53 1.90 -16.10
CA LEU A 102 4.29 2.26 -14.73
C LEU A 102 3.31 1.27 -14.12
N ILE A 103 3.56 0.88 -12.88
CA ILE A 103 2.53 0.44 -11.95
C ILE A 103 2.16 1.64 -11.09
N THR A 104 0.87 1.91 -10.97
CA THR A 104 0.34 3.02 -10.19
C THR A 104 -0.56 2.49 -9.07
N ALA A 105 -0.73 3.28 -8.01
CA ALA A 105 -1.72 3.00 -6.99
C ALA A 105 -2.31 4.29 -6.41
N ALA A 106 -3.60 4.27 -6.12
CA ALA A 106 -4.31 5.33 -5.39
C ALA A 106 -4.86 4.73 -4.10
N LEU A 107 -4.38 5.26 -2.98
CA LEU A 107 -4.79 4.89 -1.63
C LEU A 107 -5.75 5.94 -1.09
N PHE A 108 -6.91 5.49 -0.62
CA PHE A 108 -7.84 6.33 0.14
C PHE A 108 -7.77 5.98 1.62
N SER A 109 -7.42 6.97 2.44
CA SER A 109 -7.25 6.81 3.89
C SER A 109 -7.87 7.97 4.66
N ILE A 110 -8.19 7.73 5.92
CA ILE A 110 -8.70 8.70 6.88
C ILE A 110 -7.71 8.83 8.03
N TYR A 111 -7.21 10.03 8.28
CA TYR A 111 -6.14 10.30 9.24
C TYR A 111 -6.63 10.96 10.53
N GLY A 112 -6.10 10.47 11.66
CA GLY A 112 -6.19 11.11 12.96
C GLY A 112 -7.60 11.13 13.56
N ALA A 113 -7.70 11.70 14.77
CA ALA A 113 -8.94 11.75 15.54
C ALA A 113 -10.06 12.57 14.85
N SER A 114 -9.68 13.57 14.05
CA SER A 114 -10.62 14.42 13.33
C SER A 114 -11.16 13.80 12.04
N GLY A 115 -10.62 12.64 11.63
CA GLY A 115 -11.11 11.91 10.46
C GLY A 115 -10.82 12.60 9.13
N SER A 116 -9.60 13.11 8.93
CA SER A 116 -9.22 13.83 7.71
C SER A 116 -9.09 12.89 6.50
N PRO A 117 -9.93 13.01 5.46
CA PRO A 117 -9.80 12.18 4.27
C PRO A 117 -8.58 12.58 3.44
N THR A 118 -7.89 11.59 2.88
CA THR A 118 -6.69 11.80 2.07
C THR A 118 -6.63 10.75 0.96
N ILE A 119 -6.28 11.22 -0.23
CA ILE A 119 -5.89 10.36 -1.35
C ILE A 119 -4.39 10.49 -1.52
N SER A 120 -3.69 9.36 -1.51
CA SER A 120 -2.26 9.28 -1.76
C SER A 120 -2.01 8.46 -3.02
N GLU A 121 -1.13 8.95 -3.88
CA GLU A 121 -0.82 8.32 -5.16
C GLU A 121 0.62 7.85 -5.17
N TYR A 122 0.83 6.67 -5.74
CA TYR A 122 2.13 6.05 -5.85
C TYR A 122 2.34 5.57 -7.28
N ASN A 123 3.58 5.64 -7.77
CA ASN A 123 3.95 5.02 -9.04
C ASN A 123 5.33 4.38 -8.95
N VAL A 124 5.52 3.32 -9.74
CA VAL A 124 6.78 2.59 -9.87
C VAL A 124 7.04 2.33 -11.33
N THR A 125 8.22 2.70 -11.81
CA THR A 125 8.66 2.36 -13.17
C THR A 125 9.10 0.90 -13.24
N VAL A 126 8.55 0.17 -14.20
CA VAL A 126 8.79 -1.26 -14.42
C VAL A 126 9.01 -1.55 -15.90
N THR A 127 9.43 -2.78 -16.20
CA THR A 127 9.45 -3.33 -17.56
C THR A 127 8.42 -4.47 -17.64
N PHE A 128 7.47 -4.37 -18.56
CA PHE A 128 6.61 -5.48 -18.93
C PHE A 128 7.35 -6.36 -19.94
N GLY A 129 7.77 -7.54 -19.48
CA GLY A 129 8.69 -8.44 -20.18
C GLY A 129 8.20 -9.88 -20.23
N ASP A 130 9.11 -10.80 -20.47
CA ASP A 130 8.80 -12.23 -20.64
C ASP A 130 8.84 -13.01 -19.30
N LYS A 131 9.30 -12.38 -18.22
CA LYS A 131 9.38 -12.98 -16.89
C LYS A 131 9.07 -11.98 -15.78
N THR A 132 8.71 -12.50 -14.61
CA THR A 132 8.63 -11.70 -13.38
C THR A 132 9.95 -11.80 -12.61
N SER A 133 10.54 -10.66 -12.26
CA SER A 133 11.82 -10.58 -11.55
C SER A 133 11.67 -10.74 -10.03
N ASP A 134 12.70 -11.28 -9.37
CA ASP A 134 12.80 -11.31 -7.90
C ASP A 134 13.25 -9.96 -7.32
N GLU A 135 13.78 -9.06 -8.14
CA GLU A 135 14.17 -7.71 -7.72
C GLU A 135 12.98 -6.76 -7.75
N TYR A 136 12.82 -5.99 -6.67
CA TYR A 136 11.72 -5.03 -6.53
C TYR A 136 12.18 -3.59 -6.77
N ALA A 137 11.32 -2.81 -7.41
CA ALA A 137 11.36 -1.35 -7.41
C ALA A 137 10.31 -0.82 -6.42
N SER A 138 10.59 0.34 -5.83
CA SER A 138 9.72 1.01 -4.88
C SER A 138 9.22 2.34 -5.42
N SER A 139 8.03 2.76 -5.01
CA SER A 139 7.56 4.12 -5.27
C SER A 139 8.45 5.11 -4.53
N SER A 140 8.82 6.18 -5.22
CA SER A 140 9.47 7.37 -4.65
C SER A 140 8.49 8.25 -3.89
#